data_AF-A0A0F9DQ68-F1
#
_entry.id   AF-A0A0F9DQ68-F1
#
_cell.length_a   1.000
_cell.length_b   1.000
_cell.length_c   1.000
_cell.angle_alpha   90.00
_cell.angle_beta   90.00
_cell.angle_gamma   90.00
#
_symmetry.space_group_name_H-M   'P 1'
#
loop_
_entity.id
_entity.type
_entity.pdbx_description
1 polymer ?
#
loop_
_entity_poly.entity_id
_entity_poly.type
_entity_poly.pdbx_seq_one_letter_code
_entity_poly.pdbx_strand_id
1 'polypeptide(L)' 'MLATDDGKAIKAARFLKVPFVITPKIVTELFRLQKISLKKAHGSLEKLAKIGRYSPEIIADALVSLMEEKDDKTDNHKDT' A
#
# COMPACT_ATOMS: atom_id res chain seq x y z
N MET A 1 12.31 4.18 -23.66
CA MET A 1 12.09 4.99 -22.44
C MET A 1 10.63 4.83 -22.05
N LEU A 2 10.32 4.04 -21.01
CA LEU A 2 8.95 3.93 -20.48
C LEU A 2 8.64 5.24 -19.74
N ALA A 3 7.97 6.16 -20.42
CA ALA A 3 7.52 7.41 -19.81
C ALA A 3 6.24 7.13 -19.00
N THR A 4 6.39 6.88 -17.69
CA THR A 4 5.26 6.86 -16.76
C THR A 4 5.06 8.29 -16.24
N ASP A 5 3.81 8.77 -16.26
CA ASP A 5 3.46 10.14 -15.86
C ASP A 5 3.73 10.40 -14.37
N ASP A 6 3.92 9.34 -13.58
CA ASP A 6 4.23 9.39 -12.16
C ASP A 6 5.46 10.26 -11.87
N GLY A 7 6.48 10.28 -12.74
CA GLY A 7 7.64 11.15 -12.53
C GLY A 7 7.30 12.65 -12.52
N LYS A 8 6.35 13.08 -13.36
CA LYS A 8 5.84 14.46 -13.39
C LYS A 8 4.86 14.69 -12.25
N ALA A 9 3.96 13.73 -11.99
CA ALA A 9 3.00 13.81 -10.90
C ALA A 9 3.68 13.87 -9.52
N ILE A 10 4.73 13.08 -9.28
CA ILE A 10 5.56 13.10 -8.07
C ILE A 10 6.24 14.46 -7.91
N LYS A 11 6.81 15.01 -8.99
CA LYS A 11 7.44 16.34 -8.95
C LYS A 11 6.43 17.44 -8.66
N ALA A 12 5.26 17.39 -9.29
CA ALA A 12 4.17 18.34 -9.05
C ALA A 12 3.65 18.25 -7.61
N ALA A 13 3.42 17.03 -7.11
CA ALA A 13 2.99 16.80 -5.73
C ALA A 13 4.00 17.34 -4.72
N ARG A 14 5.31 17.10 -4.96
CA ARG A 14 6.41 17.64 -4.15
C ARG A 14 6.44 19.17 -4.18
N PHE A 15 6.29 19.78 -5.36
CA PHE A 15 6.26 21.23 -5.52
C PHE A 15 5.06 21.87 -4.80
N LEU A 16 3.88 21.26 -4.95
CA LEU A 16 2.62 21.71 -4.34
C LEU A 16 2.50 21.31 -2.86
N LYS A 17 3.48 20.59 -2.31
CA LYS A 17 3.47 20.04 -0.93
C LYS A 17 2.23 19.19 -0.61
N VAL A 18 1.72 18.46 -1.61
CA VAL A 18 0.62 17.52 -1.42
C VAL A 18 1.15 16.08 -1.39
N PRO A 19 0.58 15.18 -0.56
CA PRO A 19 0.99 13.78 -0.54
C PRO A 19 0.74 13.10 -1.89
N PHE A 20 1.76 12.42 -2.42
CA PHE A 20 1.60 11.54 -3.57
C PHE A 20 1.28 10.13 -3.08
N VAL A 21 0.06 9.66 -3.32
CA VAL A 21 -0.39 8.34 -2.86
C VAL A 21 -0.42 7.38 -4.03
N ILE A 22 0.27 6.25 -3.89
CA ILE A 22 0.31 5.18 -4.89
C ILE A 22 -0.65 4.04 -4.54
N THR A 23 -1.03 3.25 -5.55
CA THR A 23 -2.00 2.15 -5.41
C THR A 23 -1.68 1.17 -4.26
N PRO A 24 -0.42 0.71 -4.05
CA PRO A 24 -0.10 -0.15 -2.90
C PRO A 24 -0.49 0.46 -1.56
N LYS A 25 -0.24 1.77 -1.36
CA LYS A 25 -0.61 2.49 -0.15
C LYS A 25 -2.13 2.57 0.02
N ILE A 26 -2.88 2.79 -1.05
CA ILE A 26 -4.35 2.77 -1.01
C ILE A 26 -4.87 1.41 -0.52
N VAL A 27 -4.30 0.30 -1.00
CA VAL A 27 -4.70 -1.05 -0.57
C VAL A 27 -4.47 -1.23 0.93
N THR A 28 -3.30 -0.81 1.45
CA THR A 28 -3.01 -0.89 2.89
C THR A 28 -3.94 -0.01 3.73
N GLU A 29 -4.26 1.20 3.27
CA GLU A 29 -5.18 2.10 3.99
C GLU A 29 -6.62 1.56 3.99
N LEU A 30 -7.08 0.97 2.89
CA LEU A 30 -8.40 0.33 2.84
C LEU A 30 -8.50 -0.86 3.81
N PHE A 31 -7.41 -1.63 3.97
CA PHE A 31 -7.36 -2.69 4.97
C PHE A 31 -7.37 -2.13 6.40
N ARG A 32 -6.55 -1.11 6.68
CA ARG A 32 -6.51 -0.42 7.97
C ARG A 32 -7.89 0.12 8.37
N LEU A 33 -8.59 0.76 7.43
CA LEU A 33 -9.96 1.27 7.59
C LEU A 33 -11.05 0.18 7.57
N GLN A 34 -10.67 -1.10 7.56
CA GLN A 34 -11.56 -2.27 7.56
C GLN A 34 -12.56 -2.29 6.39
N LYS A 35 -12.24 -1.61 5.28
CA LYS A 35 -13.07 -1.60 4.06
C LYS A 35 -12.84 -2.84 3.19
N ILE A 36 -11.72 -3.53 3.39
CA ILE A 36 -11.39 -4.80 2.74
C ILE A 36 -10.77 -5.77 3.74
N SER A 37 -10.93 -7.07 3.50
CA SER A 37 -10.30 -8.12 4.32
C SER A 37 -8.81 -8.29 4.01
N LEU A 38 -8.05 -8.86 4.95
CA LEU A 38 -6.63 -9.18 4.77
C LEU A 38 -6.38 -10.01 3.50
N LYS A 39 -7.19 -11.05 3.27
CA LYS A 39 -7.12 -11.90 2.06
C LYS A 39 -7.28 -11.08 0.78
N LYS A 40 -8.20 -10.11 0.77
CA LYS A 40 -8.44 -9.24 -0.39
C LYS A 40 -7.28 -8.24 -0.57
N ALA A 41 -6.75 -7.69 0.51
CA ALA A 41 -5.60 -6.79 0.47
C ALA A 41 -4.35 -7.50 -0.07
N HIS A 42 -3.99 -8.65 0.51
CA HIS A 42 -2.86 -9.47 0.08
C HIS A 42 -2.97 -9.89 -1.39
N GLY A 43 -4.12 -10.43 -1.80
CA GLY A 43 -4.35 -10.81 -3.20
C GLY A 43 -4.32 -9.65 -4.18
N SER A 44 -4.62 -8.42 -3.73
CA SER A 44 -4.49 -7.22 -4.56
C SER A 44 -3.01 -6.82 -4.72
N LEU A 45 -2.22 -6.84 -3.64
CA LEU A 45 -0.78 -6.57 -3.70
C LEU A 45 -0.03 -7.60 -4.55
N GLU A 46 -0.38 -8.89 -4.47
CA GLU A 46 0.19 -9.91 -5.36
C GLU A 46 -0.09 -9.63 -6.84
N LYS A 47 -1.30 -9.17 -7.18
CA LYS A 47 -1.63 -8.78 -8.56
C LYS A 47 -0.78 -7.59 -9.01
N LEU A 48 -0.62 -6.59 -8.15
CA LEU A 48 0.23 -5.42 -8.44
C LEU A 48 1.70 -5.83 -8.63
N ALA A 49 2.19 -6.79 -7.85
CA ALA A 49 3.52 -7.36 -8.01
C ALA A 49 3.69 -8.03 -9.38
N LYS A 50 2.73 -8.87 -9.79
CA LYS A 50 2.73 -9.58 -11.08
C LYS A 50 2.65 -8.64 -12.29
N ILE A 51 1.95 -7.51 -12.16
CA ILE A 51 1.87 -6.50 -13.22
C ILE A 51 3.23 -5.82 -13.45
N GLY A 52 4.10 -5.75 -12.43
CA GLY A 52 5.45 -5.19 -12.55
C GLY A 52 5.52 -3.68 -12.68
N ARG A 53 4.44 -2.94 -12.35
CA ARG A 53 4.42 -1.46 -12.37
C ARG A 53 5.13 -0.82 -11.17
N TYR A 54 5.26 -1.55 -10.07
CA TYR A 54 5.89 -1.09 -8.84
C TYR A 54 7.15 -1.91 -8.60
N SER A 55 8.16 -1.30 -7.97
CA SER A 55 9.38 -2.02 -7.61
C SER A 55 9.08 -3.07 -6.53
N PRO A 56 9.87 -4.16 -6.45
CA PRO A 56 9.70 -5.18 -5.42
C PRO A 56 9.71 -4.61 -4.00
N GLU A 57 10.50 -3.56 -3.76
CA GLU A 57 10.63 -2.90 -2.45
C GLU A 57 9.32 -2.20 -2.05
N ILE A 58 8.66 -1.49 -2.98
CA ILE A 58 7.36 -0.84 -2.73
C ILE A 58 6.29 -1.88 -2.39
N ILE A 59 6.31 -3.03 -3.06
CA ILE A 59 5.36 -4.12 -2.78
C ILE A 59 5.66 -4.76 -1.43
N ALA A 60 6.94 -5.01 -1.12
CA ALA A 60 7.36 -5.60 0.14
C ALA A 60 6.98 -4.72 1.33
N ASP A 61 7.22 -3.41 1.25
CA ASP A 61 6.84 -2.43 2.27
C ASP A 61 5.33 -2.44 2.55
N ALA A 62 4.52 -2.50 1.49
CA ALA A 62 3.07 -2.62 1.61
C ALA A 62 2.63 -3.95 2.25
N LEU A 63 3.31 -5.06 1.97
CA LEU A 63 3.02 -6.37 2.58
C LEU A 63 3.38 -6.40 4.07
N VAL A 64 4.53 -5.82 4.46
CA VAL A 64 4.93 -5.69 5.87
C VAL A 64 3.90 -4.87 6.64
N SER A 65 3.48 -3.73 6.08
CA SER A 65 2.44 -2.87 6.68
C SER A 65 1.12 -3.61 6.95
N LEU A 66 0.75 -4.60 6.12
CA LEU A 66 -0.45 -5.42 6.36
C LEU A 66 -0.29 -6.38 7.54
N MET A 67 0.93 -6.87 7.78
CA MET A 67 1.23 -7.80 8.88
C MET A 67 1.27 -7.07 10.22
N GLU A 68 1.97 -5.94 10.30
CA GLU A 68 2.05 -5.11 11.52
C GLU A 68 0.64 -4.71 12.00
N GLU A 69 -0.22 -4.23 11.10
CA GLU A 69 -1.60 -3.84 11.42
C GLU A 69 -2.49 -5.02 11.88
N LYS A 70 -2.15 -6.26 11.48
CA LYS A 70 -2.85 -7.47 11.93
C LYS A 70 -2.39 -7.86 13.34
N ASP A 71 -1.10 -7.75 13.61
CA ASP A 71 -0.51 -8.14 14.89
C ASP A 71 -0.94 -7.16 16.00
N ASP A 72 -0.94 -5.86 15.72
CA ASP A 72 -1.50 -4.82 16.61
C ASP A 72 -2.96 -5.12 17.02
N LYS A 73 -3.76 -5.64 16.09
CA LYS A 73 -5.16 -6.02 16.38
C LYS A 73 -5.29 -7.29 17.20
N THR A 74 -4.34 -8.21 17.08
CA THR A 74 -4.39 -9.49 17.78
C THR A 74 -4.03 -9.31 19.25
N ASP A 75 -3.14 -8.38 19.57
CA ASP A 75 -2.76 -8.09 20.95
C ASP A 75 -3.79 -7.24 21.70
N ASN A 76 -4.48 -6.32 21.01
CA ASN A 76 -5.58 -5.55 21.62
C ASN A 76 -6.80 -6.38 22.03
N HIS A 77 -6.94 -7.63 21.55
CA HIS A 77 -8.07 -8.49 21.91
C HIS A 77 -7.83 -9.36 23.16
N LYS A 78 -6.60 -9.37 23.70
CA LYS A 78 -6.27 -10.16 24.91
C LYS A 78 -6.59 -9.47 26.23
N ASP A 79 -6.94 -8.18 26.20
CA ASP A 79 -7.18 -7.35 27.40
C ASP A 79 -8.68 -7.12 27.72
N THR A 80 -9.59 -7.98 27.24
CA THR A 80 -11.03 -7.95 27.62
C THR A 80 -11.52 -9.32 28.07
#